data_AF-A0A538RVB1-F1
#
_entry.id   AF-A0A538RVB1-F1
#
_cell.length_a   1.000
_cell.length_b   1.000
_cell.length_c   1.000
_cell.angle_alpha   90.00
_cell.angle_beta   90.00
_cell.angle_gamma   90.00
#
_symmetry.space_group_name_H-M   'P 1'
#
loop_
_entity.id
_entity.type
_entity.pdbx_description
1 polymer ?
#
loop_
_entity_poly.entity_id
_entity_poly.type
_entity_poly.pdbx_seq_one_letter_code
_entity_poly.pdbx_strand_id
1 'polypeptide(L)'
;MANQNLATYLNDHLAGSVAALELLEYLEKTQTGKAMGRFVPELRADIAADRRELEALMARLHIAASPSRAAARLAERMTEIKLRLDDRRAEPSACSKSWKACR
;
A
#
# COMPACT_ATOMS: atom_id res chain seq x y z
N MET A 1 15.54 -19.19 -6.57
CA MET A 1 14.20 -18.77 -6.09
C MET A 1 14.27 -17.71 -4.99
N ALA A 2 15.06 -17.87 -3.91
CA ALA A 2 15.16 -16.90 -2.81
C ALA A 2 15.48 -15.45 -3.25
N ASN A 3 16.39 -15.26 -4.22
CA ASN A 3 16.79 -13.93 -4.70
C ASN A 3 15.65 -13.18 -5.44
N GLN A 4 14.74 -13.91 -6.11
CA GLN A 4 13.59 -13.29 -6.81
C GLN A 4 12.50 -12.83 -5.83
N ASN A 5 12.27 -13.59 -4.76
CA ASN A 5 11.35 -13.21 -3.69
C ASN A 5 11.87 -11.99 -2.93
N LEU A 6 13.18 -11.94 -2.66
CA LEU A 6 13.81 -10.78 -2.05
C LEU A 6 13.71 -9.54 -2.96
N ALA A 7 14.04 -9.68 -4.25
CA ALA A 7 13.92 -8.58 -5.20
C ALA A 7 12.49 -8.05 -5.33
N THR A 8 11.49 -8.95 -5.28
CA THR A 8 10.07 -8.59 -5.21
C THR A 8 9.80 -7.76 -3.95
N TYR A 9 10.16 -8.29 -2.78
CA TYR A 9 9.87 -7.65 -1.50
C TYR A 9 10.49 -6.26 -1.39
N LEU A 10 11.77 -6.10 -1.78
CA LEU A 10 12.46 -4.81 -1.71
C LEU A 10 11.84 -3.78 -2.66
N ASN A 11 11.39 -4.21 -3.84
CA ASN A 11 10.70 -3.34 -4.78
C ASN A 11 9.31 -2.94 -4.27
N ASP A 12 8.54 -3.88 -3.71
CA ASP A 12 7.24 -3.60 -3.10
C ASP A 12 7.39 -2.61 -1.92
N HIS A 13 8.44 -2.78 -1.10
CA HIS A 13 8.75 -1.86 0.00
C HIS A 13 9.17 -0.47 -0.51
N LEU A 14 9.98 -0.41 -1.58
CA LEU A 14 10.36 0.85 -2.22
C LEU A 14 9.13 1.61 -2.73
N ALA A 15 8.20 0.96 -3.42
CA ALA A 15 6.95 1.58 -3.85
C ALA A 15 6.08 2.05 -2.67
N GLY A 16 6.00 1.26 -1.60
CA GLY A 16 5.32 1.65 -0.37
C GLY A 16 5.90 2.92 0.26
N SER A 17 7.23 3.04 0.32
CA SER A 17 7.90 4.23 0.86
C SER A 17 7.64 5.49 0.02
N VAL A 18 7.61 5.36 -1.32
CA VAL A 18 7.29 6.47 -2.23
C VAL A 18 5.86 6.97 -1.97
N ALA A 19 4.88 6.05 -1.93
CA ALA A 19 3.49 6.39 -1.67
C ALA A 19 3.29 7.03 -0.28
N ALA A 20 4.00 6.54 0.74
CA ALA A 20 3.94 7.10 2.09
C ALA A 20 4.48 8.54 2.13
N LEU A 21 5.60 8.81 1.45
CA LEU A 21 6.19 10.16 1.39
C LEU A 21 5.27 11.15 0.67
N GLU A 22 4.64 10.75 -0.44
CA GLU A 22 3.65 11.59 -1.14
C GLU A 22 2.44 11.91 -0.27
N LEU A 23 1.91 10.92 0.47
CA LEU A 23 0.81 11.12 1.41
C LEU A 23 1.18 12.08 2.53
N LEU A 24 2.36 11.92 3.13
CA LEU A 24 2.83 12.79 4.21
C LEU A 24 3.06 14.21 3.72
N GLU A 25 3.64 14.40 2.53
CA GLU A 25 3.78 15.71 1.90
C GLU A 25 2.42 16.38 1.66
N TYR A 26 1.42 15.62 1.22
CA TYR A 26 0.04 16.12 1.07
C TYR A 26 -0.56 16.55 2.41
N LEU A 27 -0.37 15.76 3.47
CA LEU A 27 -0.86 16.08 4.82
C LEU A 27 -0.18 17.33 5.40
N GLU A 28 1.13 17.49 5.21
CA GLU A 28 1.86 18.70 5.61
C GLU A 28 1.28 19.96 4.95
N LYS A 29 0.94 19.87 3.66
CA LYS A 29 0.38 21.00 2.89
C LYS A 29 -1.06 21.34 3.24
N THR A 30 -1.86 20.34 3.65
CA THR A 30 -3.32 20.51 3.81
C THR A 30 -3.79 20.69 5.25
N GLN A 31 -2.99 20.28 6.24
CA GLN A 31 -3.40 20.27 7.66
C GLN A 31 -2.61 21.27 8.54
N THR A 32 -2.19 22.40 7.96
CA THR A 32 -1.45 23.46 8.65
C THR A 32 -2.24 23.99 9.86
N GLY A 33 -1.82 23.61 11.09
CA GLY A 33 -2.34 24.16 12.35
C GLY A 33 -3.16 23.21 13.25
N LYS A 34 -3.45 21.97 12.84
CA LYS A 34 -4.19 21.00 13.68
C LYS A 34 -3.30 19.83 14.10
N ALA A 35 -2.94 19.74 15.39
CA ALA A 35 -2.41 18.59 16.15
C ALA A 35 -1.30 17.68 15.55
N MET A 36 -0.89 17.86 14.29
CA MET A 36 0.02 17.00 13.54
C MET A 36 1.40 17.65 13.35
N GLY A 37 1.60 18.87 13.89
CA GLY A 37 2.65 19.81 13.48
C GLY A 37 4.10 19.34 13.68
N ARG A 38 4.33 18.27 14.43
CA ARG A 38 5.66 17.68 14.61
C ARG A 38 5.74 16.23 14.12
N PHE A 39 4.71 15.43 14.39
CA PHE A 39 4.67 14.01 14.04
C PHE A 39 4.80 13.76 12.53
N VAL A 40 4.06 14.48 11.69
CA VAL A 40 4.07 14.25 10.24
C VAL A 40 5.45 14.55 9.63
N PRO A 41 6.07 15.71 9.88
CA PRO A 41 7.40 15.99 9.34
C PRO A 41 8.49 15.09 9.92
N GLU A 42 8.39 14.67 11.18
CA GLU A 42 9.31 13.67 11.75
C GLU A 42 9.17 12.32 11.06
N LEU A 43 7.94 11.79 10.94
CA LEU A 43 7.69 10.53 10.26
C LEU A 43 8.13 10.57 8.78
N ARG A 44 7.93 11.71 8.10
CA ARG A 44 8.39 11.89 6.72
C ARG A 44 9.92 11.83 6.62
N ALA A 45 10.62 12.43 7.58
CA ALA A 45 12.08 12.39 7.63
C ALA A 45 12.61 10.97 7.89
N ASP A 46 11.98 10.24 8.81
CA ASP A 46 12.34 8.85 9.14
C ASP A 46 12.15 7.93 7.92
N ILE A 47 10.97 7.95 7.28
CA ILE A 47 10.70 7.14 6.09
C ILE A 47 11.65 7.51 4.93
N ALA A 48 12.00 8.79 4.79
CA ALA A 48 12.95 9.23 3.77
C ALA A 48 14.37 8.71 4.05
N ALA A 49 14.77 8.60 5.32
CA ALA A 49 16.03 7.99 5.71
C ALA A 49 16.03 6.48 5.42
N ASP A 50 15.00 5.77 5.84
CA ASP A 50 14.83 4.33 5.59
C ASP A 50 14.85 4.00 4.09
N ARG A 51 14.18 4.82 3.26
CA ARG A 51 14.21 4.65 1.80
C ARG A 51 15.63 4.76 1.23
N ARG A 52 16.43 5.72 1.71
CA ARG A 52 17.83 5.86 1.25
C ARG A 52 18.66 4.63 1.64
N GLU A 53 18.45 4.09 2.83
CA GLU A 53 19.12 2.85 3.26
C GLU A 53 18.67 1.65 2.41
N LEU A 54 17.38 1.55 2.10
CA LEU A 54 16.82 0.54 1.22
C LEU A 54 17.43 0.60 -0.18
N GLU A 55 17.53 1.79 -0.78
CA GLU A 55 18.14 1.99 -2.09
C GLU A 55 19.63 1.60 -2.08
N ALA A 56 20.37 1.97 -1.03
CA ALA A 56 21.76 1.55 -0.85
C ALA A 56 21.91 0.04 -0.70
N LEU A 57 21.00 -0.61 0.04
CA LEU A 57 20.95 -2.06 0.19
C LEU A 57 20.67 -2.74 -1.16
N MET A 58 19.67 -2.27 -1.91
CA MET A 58 19.34 -2.79 -3.24
C MET A 58 20.52 -2.67 -4.20
N ALA A 59 21.24 -1.55 -4.17
CA ALA A 59 22.46 -1.35 -4.96
C ALA A 59 23.56 -2.36 -4.59
N ARG A 60 23.82 -2.58 -3.29
CA ARG A 60 24.80 -3.57 -2.80
C ARG A 60 24.45 -5.01 -3.18
N LEU A 61 23.15 -5.31 -3.31
CA LEU A 61 22.64 -6.61 -3.71
C LEU A 61 22.47 -6.76 -5.24
N HIS A 62 22.81 -5.73 -6.03
CA HIS A 62 22.59 -5.66 -7.47
C HIS A 62 21.12 -5.91 -7.88
N ILE A 63 20.18 -5.49 -7.03
CA ILE A 63 18.74 -5.58 -7.30
C ILE A 63 18.30 -4.26 -7.93
N ALA A 64 17.75 -4.33 -9.14
CA ALA A 64 17.26 -3.15 -9.83
C ALA A 64 16.05 -2.54 -9.10
N ALA A 65 16.13 -1.25 -8.83
CA ALA A 65 15.00 -0.45 -8.38
C ALA A 65 13.98 -0.32 -9.52
N SER A 66 12.74 -0.65 -9.22
CA SER A 66 11.63 -0.69 -10.16
C SER A 66 10.33 -0.23 -9.46
N PRO A 67 10.29 1.01 -8.94
CA PRO A 67 9.16 1.53 -8.18
C PRO A 67 7.87 1.56 -8.99
N SER A 68 7.93 1.76 -10.31
CA SER A 68 6.73 1.75 -11.17
C SER A 68 6.06 0.38 -11.28
N ARG A 69 6.83 -0.70 -11.47
CA ARG A 69 6.27 -2.07 -11.50
C ARG A 69 5.77 -2.50 -10.12
N ALA A 70 6.47 -2.10 -9.06
CA ALA A 70 6.03 -2.36 -7.70
C ALA A 70 4.77 -1.57 -7.34
N ALA A 71 4.65 -0.31 -7.77
CA ALA A 71 3.43 0.47 -7.61
C ALA A 71 2.25 -0.14 -8.36
N ALA A 72 2.45 -0.67 -9.57
CA ALA A 72 1.43 -1.41 -10.30
C ALA A 72 0.97 -2.66 -9.53
N ARG A 73 1.90 -3.41 -8.92
CA ARG A 73 1.59 -4.56 -8.07
C ARG A 73 0.87 -4.16 -6.77
N LEU A 74 1.29 -3.06 -6.17
CA LEU A 74 0.63 -2.51 -4.98
C LEU A 74 -0.81 -2.08 -5.30
N ALA A 75 -1.03 -1.46 -6.45
CA ALA A 75 -2.35 -1.08 -6.95
C ALA A 75 -3.23 -2.31 -7.23
N GLU A 76 -2.66 -3.37 -7.81
CA GLU A 76 -3.32 -4.66 -7.99
C GLU A 76 -3.76 -5.25 -6.64
N ARG A 77 -2.87 -5.29 -5.65
CA ARG A 77 -3.19 -5.76 -4.29
C ARG A 77 -4.27 -4.93 -3.60
N MET A 78 -4.19 -3.60 -3.71
CA MET A 78 -5.21 -2.70 -3.16
C MET A 78 -6.57 -2.89 -3.83
N THR A 79 -6.57 -3.17 -5.14
CA THR A 79 -7.78 -3.47 -5.89
C THR A 79 -8.38 -4.81 -5.45
N GLU A 80 -7.56 -5.85 -5.27
CA GLU A 80 -7.99 -7.14 -4.70
C GLU A 80 -8.63 -6.97 -3.30
N ILE A 81 -8.02 -6.15 -2.43
CA ILE A 81 -8.55 -5.87 -1.09
C ILE A 81 -9.87 -5.11 -1.17
N LYS A 82 -9.98 -4.09 -2.03
CA LYS A 82 -11.22 -3.34 -2.23
C LYS A 82 -12.35 -4.24 -2.73
N LEU A 83 -12.10 -5.06 -3.74
CA LEU A 83 -13.08 -6.01 -4.28
C LEU A 83 -13.57 -7.00 -3.21
N ARG A 84 -12.66 -7.53 -2.37
CA ARG A 84 -13.03 -8.39 -1.24
C ARG A 84 -13.88 -7.68 -0.18
N LEU A 85 -13.64 -6.39 0.04
CA LEU A 85 -14.44 -5.59 0.96
C LEU A 85 -15.82 -5.28 0.36
N ASP A 86 -15.90 -5.01 -0.95
CA ASP A 86 -17.17 -4.80 -1.66
C ASP A 86 -18.01 -6.08 -1.72
N ASP A 87 -17.41 -7.25 -1.94
CA ASP A 87 -18.12 -8.55 -1.87
C ASP A 87 -18.68 -8.85 -0.48
N ARG A 88 -17.96 -8.48 0.60
CA ARG A 88 -18.51 -8.58 1.96
C ARG A 88 -19.60 -7.55 2.26
N ARG A 89 -19.56 -6.38 1.61
CA ARG A 89 -20.60 -5.35 1.73
C ARG A 89 -21.85 -5.71 0.91
N ALA A 90 -21.69 -6.53 -0.12
CA ALA A 90 -22.75 -7.06 -0.97
C ALA A 90 -23.42 -8.32 -0.38
N GLU A 91 -23.49 -8.49 0.94
CA GLU A 91 -24.43 -9.47 1.51
C GLU A 91 -25.86 -9.07 1.13
N PRO A 92 -26.62 -9.91 0.39
CA PRO A 92 -28.04 -9.72 0.23
C PRO A 92 -28.69 -10.18 1.54
N SER A 93 -29.18 -9.23 2.34
CA SER A 93 -30.11 -9.56 3.40
C SER A 93 -31.39 -10.16 2.79
N ALA A 94 -31.55 -11.47 2.98
CA ALA A 94 -32.80 -12.23 3.02
C ALA A 94 -33.71 -12.28 1.76
N CYS A 95 -33.77 -13.48 1.16
CA CYS A 95 -35.06 -14.10 0.88
C CYS A 95 -35.04 -15.58 1.32
N SER A 96 -35.03 -15.78 2.65
CA SER A 96 -35.56 -17.00 3.24
C SER A 96 -37.09 -16.86 3.28
N LYS A 97 -37.82 -17.42 2.31
CA LYS A 97 -39.25 -17.74 2.47
C LYS A 97 -39.69 -18.76 1.41
N SER A 98 -39.98 -19.97 1.90
CA SER A 98 -40.89 -20.98 1.33
C SER A 98 -40.55 -21.58 -0.04
N TRP A 99 -40.07 -22.83 -0.01
CA TRP A 99 -39.99 -23.74 -1.18
C TRP A 99 -41.31 -24.47 -1.51
N LYS A 100 -42.47 -24.05 -0.98
CA LYS A 100 -43.75 -24.72 -1.28
C LYS A 100 -44.58 -23.91 -2.27
N ALA A 101 -44.20 -23.92 -3.56
CA ALA A 101 -45.09 -23.65 -4.69
C ALA A 101 -44.38 -23.90 -6.04
N CYS A 102 -43.95 -25.14 -6.29
CA CYS A 102 -43.68 -25.63 -7.65
C CYS A 102 -44.11 -27.11 -7.71
N ARG A 103 -45.42 -27.33 -7.71
CA ARG A 103 -46.07 -28.47 -8.37
C ARG A 103 -47.55 -28.15 -8.56
#